data_AF-A0A9N8H3I5-F1
#
_entry.id   AF-A0A9N8H3I5-F1
#
_cell.length_a   1.000
_cell.length_b   1.000
_cell.length_c   1.000
_cell.angle_alpha   90.00
_cell.angle_beta   90.00
_cell.angle_gamma   90.00
#
_symmetry.space_group_name_H-M   'P 1'
#
loop_
_entity.id
_entity.type
_entity.pdbx_description
1 polymer ?
#
loop_
_entity_poly.entity_id
_entity_poly.type
_entity_poly.pdbx_seq_one_letter_code
_entity_poly.pdbx_strand_id
1 'polypeptide(L)'
;MASLLKKVQKKTRQSLSNVSSRAGEHLGKAASKAEEQLQKTRVVVNYDKYLLHPVILEGQFWKRRSGMGAKSRTRAWELRYFELRGSTLLYYGGGDDEGTIEKEGEYEEDTTNATIEGKDQEGPRGHLDFSEEKALVHASLGHPSGAPSPFCLSIVVGISHEQTKWKLCFEDQATLMQWLAVLTNVVVQHSVDGYNVQLLHAANPTNHSNNSATPQGFLRKPRVYEPQQSSSVTSNTTSTHTTVAPSHHQLWLTKDYSLCSTGPKVEARDGAIIISAPDDDNAMIVQAIQRRHRQELEQRDSAYRQQLQDLQHKIVELTMAAADTRAKHNQQVRDLQKEVCDFARIAQRSDDDDDDD
;
A
#
# COMPACT_ATOMS: atom_id res chain seq x y z
N MET A 1 -15.54 56.56 -46.81
CA MET A 1 -14.62 56.02 -45.78
C MET A 1 -15.25 54.98 -44.83
N ALA A 2 -16.46 55.18 -44.29
CA ALA A 2 -17.08 54.25 -43.33
C ALA A 2 -17.20 52.78 -43.80
N SER A 3 -17.46 52.54 -45.09
CA SER A 3 -17.53 51.18 -45.68
C SER A 3 -16.19 50.43 -45.65
N LEU A 4 -15.07 51.14 -45.86
CA LEU A 4 -13.72 50.56 -45.77
C LEU A 4 -13.35 50.21 -44.33
N LEU A 5 -13.68 51.09 -43.37
CA LEU A 5 -13.49 50.84 -41.94
C LEU A 5 -14.25 49.60 -41.45
N LYS A 6 -15.52 49.43 -41.84
CA LYS A 6 -16.30 48.23 -41.52
C LYS A 6 -15.69 46.94 -42.11
N LYS A 7 -15.17 46.99 -43.34
CA LYS A 7 -14.50 45.83 -43.97
C LYS A 7 -13.19 45.47 -43.25
N VAL A 8 -12.39 46.47 -42.87
CA VAL A 8 -11.15 46.25 -42.11
C VAL A 8 -11.46 45.66 -40.75
N GLN A 9 -12.38 46.24 -39.96
CA GLN A 9 -12.79 45.69 -38.66
C GLN A 9 -13.27 44.24 -38.75
N LYS A 10 -14.10 43.90 -39.75
CA LYS A 10 -14.59 42.54 -39.93
C LYS A 10 -13.45 41.56 -40.22
N LYS A 11 -12.51 41.94 -41.09
CA LYS A 11 -11.34 41.11 -41.44
C LYS A 11 -10.40 40.92 -40.24
N THR A 12 -10.19 41.98 -39.44
CA THR A 12 -9.36 41.92 -38.23
C THR A 12 -10.00 41.02 -37.16
N ARG A 13 -11.32 41.15 -36.91
CA ARG A 13 -12.03 40.26 -35.98
C ARG A 13 -11.96 38.79 -36.39
N GLN A 14 -12.12 38.51 -37.68
CA GLN A 14 -12.07 37.14 -38.19
C GLN A 14 -10.64 36.55 -38.11
N SER A 15 -9.61 37.36 -38.38
CA SER A 15 -8.21 36.96 -38.19
C SER A 15 -7.89 36.67 -36.72
N LEU A 16 -8.33 37.53 -35.79
CA LEU A 16 -8.14 37.33 -34.35
C LEU A 16 -8.84 36.07 -33.83
N SER A 17 -10.06 35.81 -34.30
CA SER A 17 -10.80 34.58 -33.98
C SER A 17 -10.04 33.32 -34.42
N ASN A 18 -9.44 33.34 -35.61
CA ASN A 18 -8.70 32.20 -36.15
C ASN A 18 -7.35 31.98 -35.45
N VAL A 19 -6.68 33.05 -35.01
CA VAL A 19 -5.44 32.96 -34.23
C VAL A 19 -5.74 32.46 -32.82
N SER A 20 -6.82 32.95 -32.19
CA SER A 20 -7.25 32.51 -30.86
C SER A 20 -7.63 31.01 -30.84
N SER A 21 -8.37 30.53 -31.84
CA SER A 21 -8.74 29.11 -31.91
C SER A 21 -7.54 28.20 -32.09
N ARG A 22 -6.59 28.56 -32.97
CA ARG A 22 -5.34 27.81 -33.16
C ARG A 22 -4.46 27.82 -31.92
N ALA A 23 -4.34 28.96 -31.24
CA ALA A 23 -3.55 29.06 -30.00
C ALA A 23 -4.14 28.16 -28.90
N GLY A 24 -5.47 28.12 -28.76
CA GLY A 24 -6.15 27.23 -27.82
C GLY A 24 -5.89 25.74 -28.10
N GLU A 25 -5.91 25.34 -29.37
CA GLU A 25 -5.68 23.94 -29.75
C GLU A 25 -4.24 23.48 -29.50
N HIS A 26 -3.26 24.35 -29.78
CA HIS A 26 -1.84 24.07 -29.51
C HIS A 26 -1.53 24.01 -28.01
N LEU A 27 -2.12 24.92 -27.22
CA LEU A 27 -1.99 24.90 -25.76
C LEU A 27 -2.64 23.65 -25.14
N GLY A 28 -3.82 23.23 -25.63
CA GLY A 28 -4.46 22.00 -25.18
C GLY A 28 -3.61 20.76 -25.44
N LYS A 29 -3.04 20.63 -26.66
CA LYS A 29 -2.15 19.50 -27.01
C LYS A 29 -0.86 19.51 -26.18
N ALA A 30 -0.28 20.68 -25.93
CA ALA A 30 0.92 20.81 -25.09
C ALA A 30 0.62 20.45 -23.62
N ALA A 31 -0.52 20.89 -23.08
CA ALA A 31 -0.94 20.57 -21.73
C ALA A 31 -1.17 19.07 -21.53
N SER A 32 -1.91 18.41 -22.42
CA SER A 32 -2.13 16.95 -22.33
C SER A 32 -0.83 16.15 -22.44
N LYS A 33 0.10 16.58 -23.29
CA LYS A 33 1.41 15.92 -23.42
C LYS A 33 2.31 16.17 -22.21
N ALA A 34 2.25 17.36 -21.62
CA ALA A 34 2.95 17.67 -20.38
C ALA A 34 2.36 16.88 -19.20
N GLU A 35 1.04 16.69 -19.15
CA GLU A 35 0.37 15.88 -18.13
C GLU A 35 0.69 14.39 -18.28
N GLU A 36 0.72 13.85 -19.51
CA GLU A 36 1.17 12.48 -19.78
C GLU A 36 2.65 12.28 -19.39
N GLN A 37 3.51 13.25 -19.73
CA GLN A 37 4.92 13.21 -19.30
C GLN A 37 5.04 13.30 -17.79
N LEU A 38 4.29 14.17 -17.13
CA LEU A 38 4.25 14.29 -15.67
C LEU A 38 3.73 13.01 -15.03
N GLN A 39 2.70 12.34 -15.56
CA GLN A 39 2.25 11.05 -15.05
C GLN A 39 3.32 9.96 -15.23
N LYS A 40 4.09 10.02 -16.32
CA LYS A 40 5.17 9.07 -16.62
C LYS A 40 6.42 9.30 -15.76
N THR A 41 6.81 10.54 -15.48
CA THR A 41 7.92 10.86 -14.56
C THR A 41 7.51 10.84 -13.10
N ARG A 42 6.22 11.06 -12.80
CA ARG A 42 5.65 11.05 -11.45
C ARG A 42 4.90 9.74 -11.20
N VAL A 43 5.57 8.61 -11.42
CA VAL A 43 5.34 7.48 -10.52
C VAL A 43 6.05 7.84 -9.21
N VAL A 44 5.60 8.91 -8.55
CA VAL A 44 5.84 9.09 -7.12
C VAL A 44 5.04 7.96 -6.53
N VAL A 45 5.74 6.86 -6.27
CA VAL A 45 5.17 5.73 -5.55
C VAL A 45 4.67 6.33 -4.25
N ASN A 46 3.36 6.44 -4.11
CA ASN A 46 2.75 6.99 -2.92
C ASN A 46 2.94 5.95 -1.81
N TYR A 47 4.06 6.07 -1.10
CA TYR A 47 4.40 5.18 -0.02
C TYR A 47 3.50 5.38 1.21
N ASP A 48 2.74 6.47 1.28
CA ASP A 48 1.84 6.75 2.41
C ASP A 48 0.83 5.61 2.60
N LYS A 49 0.37 4.97 1.51
CA LYS A 49 -0.50 3.78 1.57
C LYS A 49 0.11 2.67 2.45
N TYR A 50 1.42 2.46 2.34
CA TYR A 50 2.12 1.37 3.03
C TYR A 50 2.58 1.77 4.44
N LEU A 51 2.88 3.05 4.65
CA LEU A 51 3.35 3.57 5.94
C LEU A 51 2.25 3.61 7.01
N LEU A 52 0.97 3.53 6.63
CA LEU A 52 -0.17 3.43 7.54
C LEU A 52 -0.20 2.12 8.34
N HIS A 53 0.42 1.05 7.84
CA HIS A 53 0.46 -0.22 8.53
C HIS A 53 1.59 -0.24 9.59
N PRO A 54 1.33 -0.79 10.80
CA PRO A 54 2.36 -0.93 11.81
C PRO A 54 3.46 -1.88 11.33
N VAL A 55 4.69 -1.63 11.81
CA VAL A 55 5.83 -2.52 11.55
C VAL A 55 5.60 -3.84 12.29
N ILE A 56 5.57 -4.93 11.53
CA ILE A 56 5.44 -6.30 12.05
C ILE A 56 6.82 -6.85 12.40
N LEU A 57 7.79 -6.63 11.51
CA LEU A 57 9.16 -7.10 11.66
C LEU A 57 10.11 -6.16 10.89
N GLU A 58 11.28 -5.90 11.45
CA GLU A 58 12.32 -5.09 10.83
C GLU A 58 13.71 -5.69 11.06
N GLY A 59 14.67 -5.36 10.21
CA GLY A 59 16.02 -5.92 10.29
C GLY A 59 16.91 -5.55 9.11
N GLN A 60 18.22 -5.77 9.27
CA GLN A 60 19.22 -5.56 8.21
C GLN A 60 19.70 -6.89 7.67
N PHE A 61 19.75 -7.02 6.35
CA PHE A 61 20.29 -8.21 5.69
C PHE A 61 20.62 -7.93 4.22
N TRP A 62 21.34 -8.86 3.61
CA TRP A 62 21.87 -8.70 2.26
C TRP A 62 20.78 -8.95 1.22
N LYS A 63 20.54 -7.97 0.36
CA LYS A 63 19.64 -8.06 -0.79
C LYS A 63 20.44 -8.25 -2.07
N ARG A 64 20.05 -9.22 -2.89
CA ARG A 64 20.62 -9.32 -4.24
C ARG A 64 20.08 -8.20 -5.13
N ARG A 65 20.97 -7.54 -5.88
CA ARG A 65 20.59 -6.55 -6.91
C ARG A 65 19.80 -7.24 -8.03
N SER A 66 18.78 -6.54 -8.52
CA SER A 66 18.00 -6.96 -9.69
C SER A 66 18.55 -6.29 -10.97
N GLY A 67 18.15 -6.76 -12.16
CA GLY A 67 18.50 -6.13 -13.44
C GLY A 67 19.96 -6.32 -13.86
N MET A 68 20.55 -5.33 -14.55
CA MET A 68 21.93 -5.41 -15.08
C MET A 68 22.98 -5.62 -13.98
N GLY A 69 22.74 -5.12 -12.76
CA GLY A 69 23.64 -5.30 -11.61
C GLY A 69 23.72 -6.74 -11.10
N ALA A 70 22.75 -7.60 -11.43
CA ALA A 70 22.70 -8.98 -10.95
C ALA A 70 23.83 -9.88 -11.49
N LYS A 71 24.50 -9.44 -12.57
CA LYS A 71 25.65 -10.13 -13.20
C LYS A 71 27.00 -9.63 -12.67
N SER A 72 27.02 -8.58 -11.84
CA SER A 72 28.26 -8.12 -11.22
C SER A 72 28.78 -9.20 -10.29
N ARG A 73 30.01 -9.67 -10.51
CA ARG A 73 30.64 -10.69 -9.66
C ARG A 73 31.05 -10.14 -8.29
N THR A 74 31.32 -8.85 -8.19
CA THR A 74 31.92 -8.22 -7.00
C THR A 74 30.93 -7.45 -6.14
N ARG A 75 29.79 -7.01 -6.70
CA ARG A 75 28.79 -6.18 -6.01
C ARG A 75 27.36 -6.66 -6.31
N ALA A 76 27.13 -7.97 -6.31
CA ALA A 76 25.79 -8.54 -6.53
C ALA A 76 24.86 -8.37 -5.32
N TRP A 77 25.42 -8.20 -4.12
CA TRP A 77 24.71 -8.14 -2.85
C TRP A 77 24.96 -6.80 -2.18
N GLU A 78 23.91 -6.23 -1.60
CA GLU A 78 23.95 -4.96 -0.89
C GLU A 78 23.26 -5.15 0.46
N LEU A 79 23.88 -4.67 1.54
CA LEU A 79 23.24 -4.64 2.85
C LEU A 79 22.13 -3.59 2.82
N ARG A 80 20.92 -3.97 3.24
CA ARG A 80 19.73 -3.12 3.21
C ARG A 80 18.97 -3.27 4.51
N TYR A 81 18.36 -2.18 4.98
CA TYR A 81 17.38 -2.23 6.05
C TYR A 81 16.00 -2.54 5.48
N PHE A 82 15.24 -3.40 6.14
CA PHE A 82 13.92 -3.84 5.71
C PHE A 82 12.89 -3.62 6.81
N GLU A 83 11.68 -3.25 6.39
CA GLU A 83 10.50 -3.17 7.23
C GLU A 83 9.36 -3.97 6.57
N LEU A 84 8.74 -4.86 7.33
CA LEU A 84 7.52 -5.55 6.95
C LEU A 84 6.32 -4.84 7.58
N ARG A 85 5.43 -4.30 6.76
CA ARG A 85 4.23 -3.56 7.18
C ARG A 85 3.00 -4.12 6.47
N GLY A 86 2.10 -4.78 7.21
CA GLY A 86 0.94 -5.44 6.62
C GLY A 86 1.35 -6.48 5.56
N SER A 87 0.92 -6.29 4.31
CA SER A 87 1.28 -7.13 3.15
C SER A 87 2.54 -6.68 2.41
N THR A 88 3.20 -5.61 2.86
CA THR A 88 4.24 -4.94 2.08
C THR A 88 5.60 -5.05 2.76
N LEU A 89 6.58 -5.54 2.02
CA LEU A 89 7.99 -5.53 2.42
C LEU A 89 8.68 -4.32 1.78
N LEU A 90 9.15 -3.41 2.61
CA LEU A 90 9.87 -2.20 2.23
C LEU A 90 11.37 -2.41 2.47
N TYR A 91 12.21 -1.78 1.66
CA TYR A 91 13.65 -1.71 1.94
C TYR A 91 14.23 -0.33 1.68
N TYR A 92 15.28 0.00 2.43
CA TYR A 92 15.89 1.32 2.52
C TYR A 92 17.38 1.26 2.14
N GLY A 93 18.00 2.44 2.01
CA GLY A 93 19.46 2.57 1.93
C GLY A 93 20.16 1.81 3.05
N GLY A 94 21.26 1.11 2.74
CA GLY A 94 22.19 0.69 3.78
C GLY A 94 23.15 1.85 4.05
N GLY A 95 23.62 2.03 5.29
CA GLY A 95 24.56 3.10 5.64
C GLY A 95 25.83 3.10 4.79
N ASP A 96 26.21 1.93 4.24
CA ASP A 96 27.40 1.75 3.41
C ASP A 96 27.31 2.41 2.02
N ASP A 97 26.11 2.88 1.60
CA ASP A 97 25.94 3.64 0.36
C ASP A 97 26.37 5.11 0.51
N GLU A 98 26.61 5.58 1.73
CA GLU A 98 27.18 6.90 1.96
C GLU A 98 28.63 6.87 1.49
N GLY A 99 28.82 7.44 0.29
CA GLY A 99 30.02 7.28 -0.50
C GLY A 99 31.27 7.38 0.36
N THR A 100 32.21 6.48 0.08
CA THR A 100 33.61 6.60 0.44
C THR A 100 34.13 7.94 -0.11
N ILE A 101 33.75 9.03 0.54
CA ILE A 101 34.42 10.30 0.46
C ILE A 101 35.73 9.93 1.14
N GLU A 102 36.76 9.70 0.33
CA GLU A 102 38.13 9.56 0.76
C GLU A 102 38.52 10.86 1.49
N LYS A 103 38.07 11.00 2.74
CA LYS A 103 38.61 11.97 3.68
C LYS A 103 39.90 11.36 4.17
N GLU A 104 40.96 11.58 3.40
CA GLU A 104 42.32 11.55 3.92
C GLU A 104 42.38 12.58 5.05
N GLY A 105 42.40 12.14 6.31
CA GLY A 105 42.59 13.06 7.43
C GLY A 105 42.14 12.54 8.79
N GLU A 106 43.15 12.07 9.53
CA GLU A 106 43.25 12.12 11.00
C GLU A 106 42.42 11.12 11.82
N TYR A 107 43.17 10.21 12.47
CA TYR A 107 42.70 9.23 13.43
C TYR A 107 42.35 9.93 14.75
N GLU A 108 41.09 9.88 15.17
CA GLU A 108 40.79 9.84 16.62
C GLU A 108 39.85 8.66 16.92
N GLU A 109 40.28 7.92 17.92
CA GLU A 109 39.85 6.61 18.37
C GLU A 109 38.74 6.77 19.39
N ASP A 110 37.47 6.54 19.01
CA ASP A 110 36.42 6.10 19.94
C ASP A 110 35.13 5.71 19.17
N THR A 111 34.96 4.42 18.87
CA THR A 111 33.78 3.87 18.17
C THR A 111 33.15 2.72 18.95
N THR A 112 32.19 3.02 19.83
CA THR A 112 31.36 1.96 20.46
C THR A 112 29.85 2.20 20.47
N ASN A 113 29.30 3.27 19.90
CA ASN A 113 27.83 3.41 19.78
C ASN A 113 27.45 4.03 18.43
N ALA A 114 27.43 3.21 17.37
CA ALA A 114 26.83 3.59 16.09
C ALA A 114 25.29 3.60 16.24
N THR A 115 24.76 4.69 16.80
CA THR A 115 23.35 5.02 16.70
C THR A 115 23.00 5.12 15.21
N ILE A 116 22.01 4.35 14.77
CA ILE A 116 21.59 4.25 13.37
C ILE A 116 20.90 5.56 12.98
N GLU A 117 21.67 6.63 12.71
CA GLU A 117 21.17 7.95 12.28
C GLU A 117 20.95 8.04 10.75
N GLY A 118 20.92 6.90 10.04
CA GLY A 118 20.73 6.84 8.59
C GLY A 118 19.28 6.94 8.09
N LYS A 119 18.30 7.36 8.91
CA LYS A 119 16.88 7.44 8.47
C LYS A 119 16.53 8.73 7.72
N ASP A 120 17.44 9.70 7.62
CA ASP A 120 17.12 11.05 7.14
C ASP A 120 17.10 11.21 5.61
N GLN A 121 17.41 10.16 4.84
CA GLN A 121 17.40 10.24 3.38
C GLN A 121 16.23 9.46 2.73
N GLU A 122 15.29 10.23 2.15
CA GLU A 122 14.47 9.90 0.98
C GLU A 122 13.71 8.56 0.95
N GLY A 123 13.06 8.18 2.05
CA GLY A 123 12.02 7.14 2.03
C GLY A 123 12.47 5.74 1.55
N PRO A 124 11.53 4.81 1.34
CA PRO A 124 11.87 3.45 0.91
C PRO A 124 12.38 3.43 -0.54
N ARG A 125 13.51 2.75 -0.76
CA ARG A 125 14.12 2.55 -2.09
C ARG A 125 13.32 1.61 -2.96
N GLY A 126 12.55 0.71 -2.35
CA GLY A 126 11.62 -0.12 -3.08
C GLY A 126 10.71 -0.90 -2.14
N HIS A 127 9.69 -1.51 -2.74
CA HIS A 127 8.66 -2.26 -2.03
C HIS A 127 8.29 -3.53 -2.80
N LEU A 128 7.72 -4.48 -2.07
CA LEU A 128 7.11 -5.69 -2.59
C LEU A 128 5.81 -5.94 -1.84
N ASP A 129 4.68 -5.93 -2.53
CA ASP A 129 3.38 -6.27 -1.94
C ASP A 129 3.06 -7.75 -2.19
N PHE A 130 3.06 -8.56 -1.12
CA PHE A 130 2.81 -10.00 -1.21
C PHE A 130 1.42 -10.33 -1.77
N SER A 131 0.42 -9.48 -1.46
CA SER A 131 -0.97 -9.70 -1.87
C SER A 131 -1.16 -9.34 -3.34
N GLU A 132 -0.71 -8.16 -3.75
CA GLU A 132 -0.85 -7.70 -5.15
C GLU A 132 -0.04 -8.58 -6.11
N GLU A 133 1.14 -9.03 -5.69
CA GLU A 133 2.06 -9.79 -6.54
C GLU A 133 1.91 -11.31 -6.45
N LYS A 134 1.01 -11.80 -5.58
CA LYS A 134 0.82 -13.24 -5.31
C LYS A 134 2.15 -13.93 -5.00
N ALA A 135 2.94 -13.29 -4.16
CA ALA A 135 4.30 -13.72 -3.89
C ALA A 135 4.33 -14.99 -3.04
N LEU A 136 5.32 -15.84 -3.31
CA LEU A 136 5.65 -17.02 -2.52
C LEU A 136 7.04 -16.89 -1.93
N VAL A 137 7.21 -17.43 -0.73
CA VAL A 137 8.46 -17.34 0.04
C VAL A 137 8.94 -18.73 0.37
N HIS A 138 10.22 -19.00 0.14
CA HIS A 138 10.84 -20.25 0.54
C HIS A 138 12.31 -20.05 0.92
N ALA A 139 12.79 -20.86 1.86
CA ALA A 139 14.21 -20.99 2.11
C ALA A 139 14.89 -21.60 0.88
N SER A 140 16.03 -21.04 0.51
CA SER A 140 16.84 -21.51 -0.60
C SER A 140 18.25 -21.78 -0.09
N LEU A 141 18.83 -22.92 -0.46
CA LEU A 141 20.23 -23.17 -0.18
C LEU A 141 21.06 -22.13 -0.94
N GLY A 142 21.96 -21.44 -0.23
CA GLY A 142 22.88 -20.45 -0.80
C GLY A 142 23.47 -21.00 -2.11
N HIS A 143 23.08 -20.39 -3.23
CA HIS A 143 23.58 -20.79 -4.54
C HIS A 143 25.08 -20.50 -4.64
N PRO A 144 25.82 -21.08 -5.61
CA PRO A 144 27.22 -20.73 -5.89
C PRO A 144 27.43 -19.26 -6.34
N SER A 145 26.44 -18.39 -6.19
CA SER A 145 26.38 -17.02 -6.68
C SER A 145 27.06 -15.98 -5.77
N GLY A 146 28.07 -16.37 -4.99
CA GLY A 146 28.79 -15.46 -4.10
C GLY A 146 27.89 -14.77 -3.08
N ALA A 147 26.92 -15.49 -2.51
CA ALA A 147 26.13 -14.97 -1.39
C ALA A 147 27.03 -14.78 -0.16
N PRO A 148 26.85 -13.71 0.64
CA PRO A 148 27.66 -13.47 1.85
C PRO A 148 27.55 -14.59 2.89
N SER A 149 26.43 -15.30 2.91
CA SER A 149 26.12 -16.38 3.85
C SER A 149 25.28 -17.48 3.17
N PRO A 150 25.30 -18.73 3.69
CA PRO A 150 24.46 -19.82 3.18
C PRO A 150 22.97 -19.65 3.49
N PHE A 151 22.60 -18.78 4.43
CA PHE A 151 21.22 -18.59 4.88
C PHE A 151 20.46 -17.67 3.92
N CYS A 152 19.93 -18.23 2.83
CA CYS A 152 19.22 -17.46 1.81
C CYS A 152 17.71 -17.72 1.79
N LEU A 153 16.94 -16.67 1.50
CA LEU A 153 15.50 -16.72 1.27
C LEU A 153 15.18 -16.17 -0.12
N SER A 154 14.36 -16.89 -0.87
CA SER A 154 13.94 -16.51 -2.22
C SER A 154 12.45 -16.16 -2.23
N ILE A 155 12.13 -15.00 -2.80
CA ILE A 155 10.76 -14.53 -2.98
C ILE A 155 10.43 -14.55 -4.48
N VAL A 156 9.48 -15.39 -4.83
CA VAL A 156 9.02 -15.63 -6.21
C VAL A 156 7.68 -14.95 -6.40
N VAL A 157 7.50 -14.27 -7.53
CA VAL A 157 6.31 -13.48 -7.81
C VAL A 157 5.59 -14.03 -9.03
N GLY A 158 4.26 -13.95 -9.00
CA GLY A 158 3.40 -14.31 -10.12
C GLY A 158 3.01 -15.79 -10.17
N ILE A 159 2.04 -16.07 -11.04
CA ILE A 159 1.40 -17.38 -11.19
C ILE A 159 2.35 -18.41 -11.85
N SER A 160 3.28 -17.94 -12.69
CA SER A 160 4.19 -18.84 -13.41
C SER A 160 5.33 -19.38 -12.56
N HIS A 161 5.55 -18.88 -11.33
CA HIS A 161 6.65 -19.29 -10.43
C HIS A 161 8.08 -19.19 -11.00
N GLU A 162 8.25 -18.71 -12.23
CA GLU A 162 9.54 -18.74 -12.93
C GLU A 162 10.41 -17.52 -12.65
N GLN A 163 9.87 -16.47 -12.03
CA GLN A 163 10.59 -15.23 -11.78
C GLN A 163 10.81 -15.02 -10.29
N THR A 164 12.01 -15.37 -9.81
CA THR A 164 12.47 -14.91 -8.50
C THR A 164 12.66 -13.41 -8.56
N LYS A 165 11.80 -12.67 -7.84
CA LYS A 165 11.88 -11.22 -7.82
C LYS A 165 13.01 -10.80 -6.89
N TRP A 166 12.99 -11.27 -5.64
CA TRP A 166 13.97 -10.90 -4.61
C TRP A 166 14.69 -12.13 -4.05
N LYS A 167 15.99 -11.97 -3.75
CA LYS A 167 16.79 -12.91 -2.98
C LYS A 167 17.42 -12.18 -1.81
N LEU A 168 17.25 -12.73 -0.62
CA LEU A 168 17.70 -12.20 0.65
C LEU A 168 18.69 -13.17 1.26
N CYS A 169 19.70 -12.67 1.95
CA CYS A 169 20.74 -13.46 2.60
C CYS A 169 21.01 -12.89 4.00
N PHE A 170 20.92 -13.77 5.01
CA PHE A 170 20.98 -13.42 6.44
C PHE A 170 22.29 -13.88 7.05
N GLU A 171 22.73 -13.23 8.12
CA GLU A 171 23.98 -13.59 8.79
C GLU A 171 23.88 -14.93 9.52
N ASP A 172 22.72 -15.21 10.13
CA ASP A 172 22.48 -16.41 10.91
C ASP A 172 21.17 -17.12 10.53
N GLN A 173 21.08 -18.40 10.89
CA GLN A 173 19.92 -19.25 10.60
C GLN A 173 18.67 -18.82 11.39
N ALA A 174 18.82 -18.33 12.62
CA ALA A 174 17.69 -17.98 13.46
C ALA A 174 16.93 -16.78 12.88
N THR A 175 17.65 -15.75 12.44
CA THR A 175 17.10 -14.60 11.74
C THR A 175 16.40 -15.02 10.45
N LEU A 176 17.02 -15.89 9.62
CA LEU A 176 16.35 -16.44 8.43
C LEU A 176 15.03 -17.12 8.78
N MET A 177 15.01 -17.96 9.82
CA MET A 177 13.82 -18.72 10.20
C MET A 177 12.72 -17.82 10.76
N GLN A 178 13.08 -16.78 11.52
CA GLN A 178 12.13 -15.76 11.99
C GLN A 178 11.48 -15.04 10.81
N TRP A 179 12.27 -14.55 9.87
CA TRP A 179 11.76 -13.87 8.67
C TRP A 179 10.92 -14.80 7.80
N LEU A 180 11.37 -16.04 7.57
CA LEU A 180 10.62 -17.03 6.82
C LEU A 180 9.23 -17.29 7.43
N ALA A 181 9.17 -17.52 8.75
CA ALA A 181 7.91 -17.80 9.44
C ALA A 181 6.92 -16.63 9.33
N VAL A 182 7.39 -15.41 9.59
CA VAL A 182 6.53 -14.21 9.53
C VAL A 182 6.06 -13.95 8.10
N LEU A 183 6.95 -14.03 7.10
CA LEU A 183 6.59 -13.82 5.70
C LEU A 183 5.61 -14.89 5.18
N THR A 184 5.83 -16.16 5.52
CA THR A 184 4.88 -17.23 5.17
C THR A 184 3.52 -17.01 5.82
N ASN A 185 3.46 -16.56 7.07
CA ASN A 185 2.21 -16.24 7.73
C ASN A 185 1.43 -15.13 7.00
N VAL A 186 2.12 -14.05 6.60
CA VAL A 186 1.52 -12.95 5.81
C VAL A 186 0.98 -13.48 4.48
N VAL A 187 1.75 -14.28 3.74
CA VAL A 187 1.31 -14.85 2.44
C VAL A 187 0.08 -15.74 2.61
N VAL A 188 0.07 -16.59 3.64
CA VAL A 188 -1.07 -17.48 3.93
C VAL A 188 -2.31 -16.67 4.30
N GLN A 189 -2.17 -15.69 5.19
CA GLN A 189 -3.27 -14.82 5.61
C GLN A 189 -3.93 -14.13 4.41
N HIS A 190 -3.13 -13.54 3.50
CA HIS A 190 -3.68 -12.90 2.31
C HIS A 190 -4.31 -13.88 1.31
N SER A 191 -3.76 -15.08 1.18
CA SER A 191 -4.35 -16.12 0.34
C SER A 191 -5.73 -16.53 0.85
N VAL A 192 -5.86 -16.69 2.16
CA VAL A 192 -7.11 -16.97 2.86
C VAL A 192 -8.11 -15.85 2.69
N ASP A 193 -7.69 -14.60 2.93
CA ASP A 193 -8.58 -13.45 2.84
C ASP A 193 -9.08 -13.28 1.39
N GLY A 194 -8.20 -13.46 0.41
CA GLY A 194 -8.57 -13.47 -1.01
C GLY A 194 -9.56 -14.59 -1.36
N TYR A 195 -9.42 -15.78 -0.77
CA TYR A 195 -10.38 -16.88 -0.94
C TYR A 195 -11.73 -16.57 -0.27
N ASN A 196 -11.73 -16.03 0.95
CA ASN A 196 -12.93 -15.67 1.69
C ASN A 196 -13.73 -14.58 0.99
N VAL A 197 -13.07 -13.57 0.41
CA VAL A 197 -13.72 -12.54 -0.42
C VAL A 197 -14.39 -13.16 -1.65
N GLN A 198 -13.75 -14.13 -2.30
CA GLN A 198 -14.35 -14.85 -3.44
C GLN A 198 -15.57 -15.66 -3.02
N LEU A 199 -15.53 -16.33 -1.86
CA LEU A 199 -16.68 -17.04 -1.32
C LEU A 199 -17.85 -16.10 -1.02
N LEU A 200 -17.60 -14.96 -0.38
CA LEU A 200 -18.62 -13.95 -0.10
C LEU A 200 -19.23 -13.39 -1.39
N HIS A 201 -18.41 -13.12 -2.40
CA HIS A 201 -18.88 -12.66 -3.71
C HIS A 201 -19.74 -13.71 -4.42
N ALA A 202 -19.35 -14.99 -4.33
CA ALA A 202 -20.09 -16.11 -4.91
C ALA A 202 -21.42 -16.39 -4.17
N ALA A 203 -21.47 -16.13 -2.86
CA ALA A 203 -22.66 -16.33 -2.04
C ALA A 203 -23.68 -15.18 -2.13
N ASN A 204 -23.32 -14.04 -2.73
CA ASN A 204 -24.21 -12.89 -2.83
C ASN A 204 -25.35 -13.13 -3.84
N PRO A 205 -26.63 -13.18 -3.42
CA PRO A 205 -27.74 -13.49 -4.31
C PRO A 205 -27.95 -12.48 -5.44
N THR A 206 -27.51 -11.23 -5.29
CA THR A 206 -27.63 -10.20 -6.35
C THR A 206 -26.75 -10.52 -7.55
N ASN A 207 -25.70 -11.33 -7.39
CA ASN A 207 -24.82 -11.74 -8.48
C ASN A 207 -25.45 -12.85 -9.35
N HIS A 208 -26.48 -13.54 -8.85
CA HIS A 208 -27.15 -14.61 -9.60
C HIS A 208 -28.25 -14.11 -10.55
N SER A 209 -28.79 -12.90 -10.37
CA SER A 209 -29.97 -12.44 -11.11
C SER A 209 -29.71 -11.98 -12.55
N ASN A 210 -28.46 -11.77 -12.97
CA ASN A 210 -28.14 -11.19 -14.28
C ASN A 210 -27.48 -12.13 -15.29
N ASN A 211 -27.18 -13.38 -14.94
CA ASN A 211 -26.54 -14.34 -15.85
C ASN A 211 -27.40 -15.60 -16.05
N SER A 212 -28.42 -15.51 -16.90
CA SER A 212 -29.15 -16.67 -17.45
C SER A 212 -28.36 -17.42 -18.54
N ALA A 213 -27.19 -16.90 -18.95
CA ALA A 213 -26.24 -17.59 -19.81
C ALA A 213 -25.16 -18.27 -18.96
N THR A 214 -25.40 -19.52 -18.58
CA THR A 214 -24.54 -20.37 -17.75
C THR A 214 -23.07 -20.37 -18.21
N PRO A 215 -22.13 -19.68 -17.53
CA PRO A 215 -20.71 -19.86 -17.79
C PRO A 215 -20.25 -21.01 -16.89
N GLN A 216 -20.18 -22.23 -17.43
CA GLN A 216 -19.70 -23.44 -16.76
C GLN A 216 -18.22 -23.39 -16.30
N GLY A 217 -17.56 -22.24 -16.32
CA GLY A 217 -16.09 -22.17 -16.37
C GLY A 217 -15.33 -22.00 -15.06
N PHE A 218 -15.78 -21.18 -14.10
CA PHE A 218 -14.79 -20.55 -13.19
C PHE A 218 -14.82 -20.91 -11.71
N LEU A 219 -15.84 -21.63 -11.24
CA LEU A 219 -15.84 -22.19 -9.88
C LEU A 219 -16.19 -23.66 -9.93
N ARG A 220 -15.32 -24.47 -10.57
CA ARG A 220 -15.25 -25.88 -10.16
C ARG A 220 -14.90 -25.84 -8.68
N LYS A 221 -15.84 -26.30 -7.84
CA LYS A 221 -15.57 -26.68 -6.45
C LYS A 221 -14.22 -27.39 -6.47
N PRO A 222 -13.17 -26.87 -5.80
CA PRO A 222 -11.90 -27.59 -5.75
C PRO A 222 -12.25 -29.01 -5.34
N ARG A 223 -11.78 -30.00 -6.12
CA ARG A 223 -11.93 -31.40 -5.70
C ARG A 223 -11.23 -31.47 -4.36
N VAL A 224 -12.01 -31.40 -3.28
CA VAL A 224 -11.56 -31.77 -1.95
C VAL A 224 -10.98 -33.15 -2.17
N TYR A 225 -9.67 -33.27 -1.97
CA TYR A 225 -9.01 -34.56 -2.03
C TYR A 225 -9.66 -35.38 -0.93
N GLU A 226 -10.69 -36.15 -1.31
CA GLU A 226 -11.28 -37.15 -0.46
C GLU A 226 -10.18 -38.20 -0.38
N PRO A 227 -9.50 -38.34 0.78
CA PRO A 227 -8.43 -39.31 0.91
C PRO A 227 -9.01 -40.65 0.47
N GLN A 228 -8.33 -41.34 -0.44
CA GLN A 228 -8.80 -42.62 -0.95
C GLN A 228 -9.13 -43.49 0.26
N GLN A 229 -10.42 -43.67 0.51
CA GLN A 229 -10.87 -44.60 1.53
C GLN A 229 -10.33 -45.94 1.07
N SER A 230 -9.35 -46.44 1.82
CA SER A 230 -8.77 -47.76 1.60
C SER A 230 -9.93 -48.74 1.47
N SER A 231 -10.09 -49.28 0.27
CA SER A 231 -11.19 -50.14 -0.12
C SER A 231 -11.12 -51.46 0.63
N SER A 232 -11.71 -51.50 1.83
CA SER A 232 -12.10 -52.75 2.48
C SER A 232 -13.47 -53.19 1.97
N VAL A 233 -13.46 -54.12 1.02
CA VAL A 233 -14.27 -55.34 0.99
C VAL A 233 -15.77 -55.25 1.41
N THR A 234 -16.62 -55.37 0.38
CA THR A 234 -17.98 -55.95 0.28
C THR A 234 -19.11 -55.46 1.21
N SER A 235 -20.20 -54.95 0.62
CA SER A 235 -21.53 -55.60 0.59
C SER A 235 -22.55 -54.72 -0.16
N ASN A 236 -23.25 -55.32 -1.12
CA ASN A 236 -24.39 -54.71 -1.81
C ASN A 236 -25.53 -54.46 -0.83
N THR A 237 -25.90 -53.19 -0.62
CA THR A 237 -27.20 -52.85 -0.03
C THR A 237 -27.79 -51.63 -0.73
N THR A 238 -28.88 -51.87 -1.45
CA THR A 238 -29.74 -50.87 -2.09
C THR A 238 -30.29 -49.91 -1.02
N SER A 239 -30.02 -48.61 -1.14
CA SER A 239 -30.68 -47.60 -0.32
C SER A 239 -31.08 -46.37 -1.15
N THR A 240 -32.33 -46.02 -0.92
CA THR A 240 -33.16 -44.94 -1.45
C THR A 240 -32.58 -43.53 -1.25
N HIS A 241 -32.81 -42.69 -2.27
CA HIS A 241 -32.53 -41.26 -2.29
C HIS A 241 -33.10 -40.53 -1.06
N THR A 242 -32.21 -40.08 -0.18
CA THR A 242 -32.53 -39.08 0.84
C THR A 242 -31.97 -37.74 0.38
N THR A 243 -32.85 -36.75 0.27
CA THR A 243 -32.54 -35.36 -0.06
C THR A 243 -31.66 -34.75 1.04
N VAL A 244 -30.37 -34.59 0.75
CA VAL A 244 -29.39 -33.97 1.65
C VAL A 244 -29.62 -32.47 1.71
N ALA A 245 -29.88 -31.95 2.91
CA ALA A 245 -30.03 -30.51 3.19
C ALA A 245 -28.77 -29.72 2.78
N PRO A 246 -28.91 -28.44 2.36
CA PRO A 246 -27.79 -27.64 1.91
C PRO A 246 -26.74 -27.49 3.02
N SER A 247 -25.54 -28.02 2.76
CA SER A 247 -24.40 -27.90 3.66
C SER A 247 -24.00 -26.43 3.77
N HIS A 248 -24.16 -25.82 4.93
CA HIS A 248 -23.64 -24.49 5.22
C HIS A 248 -22.13 -24.48 4.94
N HIS A 249 -21.69 -23.59 4.06
CA HIS A 249 -20.27 -23.40 3.78
C HIS A 249 -19.58 -22.84 5.02
N GLN A 250 -18.88 -23.70 5.75
CA GLN A 250 -18.05 -23.28 6.87
C GLN A 250 -16.82 -22.56 6.31
N LEU A 251 -16.71 -21.25 6.61
CA LEU A 251 -15.53 -20.46 6.31
C LEU A 251 -14.32 -21.10 7.01
N TRP A 252 -13.28 -21.40 6.25
CA TRP A 252 -12.03 -21.83 6.84
C TRP A 252 -11.48 -20.66 7.66
N LEU A 253 -11.07 -20.94 8.90
CA LEU A 253 -10.28 -20.04 9.78
C LEU A 253 -11.04 -19.05 10.68
N THR A 254 -12.34 -19.19 10.94
CA THR A 254 -13.03 -18.39 11.96
C THR A 254 -12.77 -18.81 13.41
N LYS A 255 -11.86 -19.75 13.67
CA LYS A 255 -11.39 -20.07 15.02
C LYS A 255 -9.98 -19.54 15.21
N ASP A 256 -9.79 -18.77 16.27
CA ASP A 256 -8.48 -18.25 16.69
C ASP A 256 -7.47 -19.39 16.74
N TYR A 257 -6.39 -19.25 15.97
CA TYR A 257 -5.26 -20.16 16.04
C TYR A 257 -4.53 -19.91 17.35
N SER A 258 -4.82 -20.72 18.37
CA SER A 258 -3.96 -20.81 19.54
C SER A 258 -2.66 -21.48 19.11
N LEU A 259 -1.60 -20.69 18.90
CA LEU A 259 -0.23 -21.20 18.85
C LEU A 259 0.05 -21.81 20.22
N CYS A 260 -0.06 -23.14 20.32
CA CYS A 260 0.48 -23.87 21.46
C CYS A 260 2.00 -23.74 21.39
N SER A 261 2.54 -22.74 22.09
CA SER A 261 3.95 -22.73 22.47
C SER A 261 4.25 -24.07 23.13
N THR A 262 5.26 -24.78 22.63
CA THR A 262 5.75 -26.02 23.23
C THR A 262 6.33 -25.69 24.62
N GLY A 263 5.43 -25.61 25.60
CA GLY A 263 5.72 -25.56 27.02
C GLY A 263 6.32 -26.87 27.54
N PRO A 264 6.65 -26.91 28.84
CA PRO A 264 7.79 -27.65 29.37
C PRO A 264 7.70 -29.16 29.19
N LYS A 265 8.90 -29.75 29.06
CA LYS A 265 9.20 -31.17 28.91
C LYS A 265 8.43 -32.02 29.93
N VAL A 266 7.43 -32.74 29.46
CA VAL A 266 6.68 -33.72 30.27
C VAL A 266 7.58 -34.93 30.48
N GLU A 267 8.23 -35.03 31.64
CA GLU A 267 8.90 -36.26 32.07
C GLU A 267 7.88 -37.15 32.78
N ALA A 268 7.46 -38.22 32.10
CA ALA A 268 6.59 -39.24 32.65
C ALA A 268 7.39 -40.13 33.62
N ARG A 269 7.09 -40.04 34.91
CA ARG A 269 7.55 -40.99 35.93
C ARG A 269 6.30 -41.59 36.61
N ASP A 270 6.18 -42.90 36.54
CA ASP A 270 5.21 -43.73 37.29
C ASP A 270 3.71 -43.45 37.10
N GLY A 271 3.27 -43.32 35.84
CA GLY A 271 1.87 -43.59 35.46
C GLY A 271 0.80 -42.60 35.94
N ALA A 272 1.19 -41.53 36.65
CA ALA A 272 0.30 -40.42 37.01
C ALA A 272 0.76 -39.15 36.27
N ILE A 273 -0.09 -38.63 35.38
CA ILE A 273 0.12 -37.32 34.75
C ILE A 273 -0.18 -36.27 35.82
N ILE A 274 0.84 -35.83 36.55
CA ILE A 274 0.74 -34.66 37.42
C ILE A 274 1.01 -33.44 36.53
N ILE A 275 -0.06 -32.77 36.12
CA ILE A 275 0.03 -31.44 35.50
C ILE A 275 0.31 -30.47 36.66
N SER A 276 1.58 -30.13 36.87
CA SER A 276 1.95 -29.06 37.80
C SER A 276 1.21 -27.79 37.37
N ALA A 277 0.46 -27.19 38.29
CA ALA A 277 -0.19 -25.92 38.05
C ALA A 277 0.87 -24.91 37.55
N PRO A 278 0.55 -24.07 36.55
CA PRO A 278 1.48 -23.04 36.10
C PRO A 278 1.83 -22.16 37.31
N ASP A 279 3.13 -21.98 37.57
CA ASP A 279 3.61 -21.11 38.65
C ASP A 279 2.87 -19.77 38.60
N ASP A 280 2.28 -19.34 39.72
CA ASP A 280 1.44 -18.13 39.83
C ASP A 280 2.12 -16.86 39.26
N ASP A 281 3.46 -16.85 39.22
CA ASP A 281 4.28 -15.79 38.66
C ASP A 281 4.04 -15.59 37.14
N ASN A 282 3.82 -16.67 36.39
CA ASN A 282 3.55 -16.58 34.94
C ASN A 282 2.19 -15.96 34.65
N ALA A 283 1.19 -16.22 35.50
CA ALA A 283 -0.13 -15.61 35.37
C ALA A 283 -0.07 -14.09 35.58
N MET A 284 0.76 -13.63 36.53
CA MET A 284 0.96 -12.20 36.78
C MET A 284 1.64 -11.50 35.60
N ILE A 285 2.66 -12.12 34.99
CA ILE A 285 3.36 -11.56 33.82
C ILE A 285 2.41 -11.43 32.62
N VAL A 286 1.60 -12.46 32.35
CA VAL A 286 0.61 -12.41 31.25
C VAL A 286 -0.42 -11.30 31.49
N GLN A 287 -0.93 -11.15 32.72
CA GLN A 287 -1.83 -10.04 33.05
C GLN A 287 -1.17 -8.67 32.91
N ALA A 288 0.11 -8.53 33.29
CA ALA A 288 0.84 -7.28 33.15
C ALA A 288 1.02 -6.89 31.67
N ILE A 289 1.36 -7.86 30.81
CA ILE A 289 1.46 -7.66 29.36
C ILE A 289 0.10 -7.25 28.78
N GLN A 290 -0.99 -7.92 29.16
CA GLN A 290 -2.33 -7.58 28.69
C GLN A 290 -2.77 -6.18 29.13
N ARG A 291 -2.46 -5.76 30.36
CA ARG A 291 -2.74 -4.40 30.85
C ARG A 291 -1.96 -3.35 30.08
N ARG A 292 -0.65 -3.58 29.86
CA ARG A 292 0.20 -2.68 29.09
C ARG A 292 -0.31 -2.53 27.66
N HIS A 293 -0.64 -3.64 26.99
CA HIS A 293 -1.17 -3.60 25.63
C HIS A 293 -2.50 -2.83 25.56
N ARG A 294 -3.40 -3.00 26.55
CA ARG A 294 -4.65 -2.23 26.63
C ARG A 294 -4.38 -0.73 26.80
N GLN A 295 -3.43 -0.35 27.66
CA GLN A 295 -3.05 1.06 27.84
C GLN A 295 -2.45 1.66 26.57
N GLU A 296 -1.61 0.92 25.86
CA GLU A 296 -1.04 1.36 24.58
C GLU A 296 -2.14 1.58 23.52
N LEU A 297 -3.14 0.69 23.46
CA LEU A 297 -4.31 0.87 22.57
C LEU A 297 -5.15 2.10 22.97
N GLU A 298 -5.44 2.29 24.26
CA GLU A 298 -6.18 3.46 24.75
C GLU A 298 -5.44 4.77 24.46
N GLN A 299 -4.12 4.80 24.63
CA GLN A 299 -3.29 5.95 24.27
C GLN A 299 -3.36 6.24 22.77
N ARG A 300 -3.24 5.20 21.93
CA ARG A 300 -3.33 5.35 20.47
C ARG A 300 -4.69 5.87 20.03
N ASP A 301 -5.77 5.32 20.59
CA ASP A 301 -7.14 5.79 20.34
C ASP A 301 -7.36 7.23 20.79
N SER A 302 -6.79 7.63 21.93
CA SER A 302 -6.86 9.02 22.40
C SER A 302 -6.14 9.99 21.46
N ALA A 303 -4.96 9.60 20.95
CA ALA A 303 -4.19 10.41 20.00
C ALA A 303 -4.94 10.57 18.66
N TYR A 304 -5.57 9.50 18.15
CA TYR A 304 -6.38 9.58 16.94
C TYR A 304 -7.62 10.48 17.12
N ARG A 305 -8.28 10.42 18.28
CA ARG A 305 -9.41 11.32 18.57
C ARG A 305 -8.98 12.77 18.61
N GLN A 306 -7.83 13.07 19.20
CA GLN A 306 -7.28 14.42 19.23
C GLN A 306 -6.93 14.92 17.81
N GLN A 307 -6.27 14.08 17.00
CA GLN A 307 -5.97 14.42 15.62
C GLN A 307 -7.24 14.69 14.77
N LEU A 308 -8.33 13.93 15.01
CA LEU A 308 -9.62 14.18 14.37
C LEU A 308 -10.23 15.52 14.79
N GLN A 309 -10.14 15.89 16.07
CA GLN A 309 -10.61 17.19 16.56
C GLN A 309 -9.81 18.35 15.94
N ASP A 310 -8.49 18.22 15.84
CA ASP A 310 -7.61 19.22 15.22
C ASP A 310 -7.93 19.40 13.73
N LEU A 311 -8.16 18.30 13.01
CA LEU A 311 -8.58 18.34 11.61
C LEU A 311 -9.96 19.01 11.44
N GLN A 312 -10.91 18.71 12.32
CA GLN A 312 -12.22 19.37 12.32
C GLN A 312 -12.10 20.87 12.56
N HIS A 313 -11.26 21.29 13.51
CA HIS A 313 -10.99 22.71 13.77
C HIS A 313 -10.39 23.40 12.53
N LYS A 314 -9.40 22.76 11.89
CA LYS A 314 -8.75 23.29 10.68
C LYS A 314 -9.72 23.42 9.50
N ILE A 315 -10.66 22.48 9.34
CA ILE A 315 -11.71 22.57 8.31
C ILE A 315 -12.61 23.79 8.56
N VAL A 316 -13.00 24.05 9.82
CA VAL A 316 -13.81 25.22 10.17
C VAL A 316 -13.05 26.51 9.87
N GLU A 317 -11.78 26.59 10.25
CA GLU A 317 -10.91 27.75 9.99
C GLU A 317 -10.79 28.05 8.49
N LEU A 318 -10.49 27.03 7.67
CA LEU A 318 -10.41 27.17 6.21
C LEU A 318 -11.76 27.58 5.59
N THR A 319 -12.86 27.08 6.13
CA THR A 319 -14.21 27.45 5.67
C THR A 319 -14.52 28.90 5.96
N MET A 320 -14.14 29.41 7.15
CA MET A 320 -14.28 30.83 7.49
C MET A 320 -13.41 31.72 6.59
N ALA A 321 -12.14 31.35 6.38
CA ALA A 321 -11.25 32.08 5.49
C ALA A 321 -11.75 32.14 4.02
N ALA A 322 -12.35 31.04 3.55
CA ALA A 322 -12.98 30.99 2.23
C ALA A 322 -14.22 31.89 2.15
N ALA A 323 -15.05 31.93 3.21
CA ALA A 323 -16.21 32.81 3.30
C ALA A 323 -15.80 34.29 3.26
N ASP A 324 -14.75 34.68 3.99
CA ASP A 324 -14.22 36.05 4.00
C ASP A 324 -13.66 36.44 2.63
N THR A 325 -12.93 35.55 1.98
CA THR A 325 -12.39 35.79 0.63
C THR A 325 -13.53 35.98 -0.38
N ARG A 326 -14.59 35.17 -0.28
CA ARG A 326 -15.79 35.31 -1.11
C ARG A 326 -16.52 36.62 -0.84
N ALA A 327 -16.62 37.05 0.42
CA ALA A 327 -17.22 38.33 0.78
C ALA A 327 -16.45 39.51 0.17
N LYS A 328 -15.11 39.50 0.27
CA LYS A 328 -14.24 40.52 -0.37
C LYS A 328 -14.41 40.55 -1.88
N HIS A 329 -14.44 39.38 -2.53
CA HIS A 329 -14.66 39.30 -3.97
C HIS A 329 -16.03 39.86 -4.39
N ASN A 330 -17.10 39.50 -3.67
CA ASN A 330 -18.44 40.02 -3.93
C ASN A 330 -18.50 41.55 -3.75
N GLN A 331 -17.77 42.10 -2.78
CA GLN A 331 -17.68 43.54 -2.58
C GLN A 331 -16.99 44.22 -3.78
N GLN A 332 -15.86 43.68 -4.23
CA GLN A 332 -15.15 44.20 -5.41
C GLN A 332 -16.03 44.17 -6.67
N VAL A 333 -16.82 43.11 -6.87
CA VAL A 333 -17.77 43.03 -8.00
C VAL A 333 -18.84 44.14 -7.90
N ARG A 334 -19.37 44.43 -6.70
CA ARG A 334 -20.33 45.52 -6.50
C ARG A 334 -19.73 46.90 -6.78
N ASP A 335 -18.49 47.11 -6.35
CA ASP A 335 -17.79 48.38 -6.57
C ASP A 335 -17.54 48.61 -8.07
N LEU A 336 -17.11 47.58 -8.81
CA LEU A 336 -16.98 47.63 -10.27
C LEU A 336 -18.31 47.86 -10.99
N GLN A 337 -19.39 47.21 -10.53
CA GLN A 337 -20.73 47.45 -11.08
C GLN A 337 -21.17 48.90 -10.90
N LYS A 338 -20.88 49.49 -9.73
CA LYS A 338 -21.17 50.90 -9.45
C LYS A 338 -20.39 51.82 -10.39
N GLU A 339 -19.09 51.58 -10.58
CA GLU A 339 -18.27 52.36 -11.52
C GLU A 339 -18.82 52.28 -12.96
N VAL A 340 -19.18 51.09 -13.45
CA VAL A 340 -19.78 50.91 -14.78
C VAL A 340 -21.09 51.69 -14.92
N CYS A 341 -21.96 51.67 -13.89
CA CYS A 341 -23.18 52.46 -13.88
C CYS A 341 -22.93 53.98 -13.89
N ASP A 342 -21.93 54.45 -13.15
CA ASP A 342 -21.56 55.87 -13.12
C ASP A 342 -20.96 56.32 -14.47
N PHE A 343 -20.13 55.49 -15.12
CA PHE A 343 -19.65 55.75 -16.49
C PHE A 343 -20.80 55.83 -17.51
N ALA A 344 -21.78 54.92 -17.43
CA ALA A 344 -22.95 54.96 -18.31
C ALA A 344 -23.77 56.24 -18.14
N ARG A 345 -23.92 56.75 -16.91
CA ARG A 345 -24.60 58.03 -16.64
C ARG A 345 -23.84 59.22 -17.20
N ILE A 346 -22.52 59.21 -17.13
CA ILE A 346 -21.68 60.29 -17.69
C ILE A 346 -21.82 60.31 -19.22
N ALA A 347 -21.77 59.15 -19.88
CA ALA A 347 -21.92 59.04 -21.33
C ALA A 347 -23.31 59.49 -21.83
N GLN A 348 -24.37 59.28 -21.04
CA GLN A 348 -25.71 59.76 -21.41
C GLN A 348 -25.85 61.28 -21.33
N ARG A 349 -25.10 61.95 -20.44
CA ARG A 349 -25.14 63.42 -20.32
C ARG A 349 -24.42 64.13 -21.46
N SER A 350 -23.42 63.49 -22.09
CA SER A 350 -22.66 64.12 -23.18
C SER A 350 -23.42 64.20 -24.50
N ASP A 351 -24.51 63.45 -24.66
CA ASP A 351 -25.30 63.44 -25.91
C ASP A 351 -26.42 64.49 -25.92
N ASP A 352 -26.77 65.09 -24.78
CA ASP A 352 -27.88 66.07 -24.66
C ASP A 352 -27.43 67.54 -24.86
N ASP A 353 -26.13 67.83 -24.98
CA ASP A 353 -25.58 69.20 -25.04
C ASP A 353 -25.25 69.70 -26.47
N ASP A 354 -25.58 68.95 -27.53
CA ASP A 354 -25.19 69.25 -28.92
C ASP A 354 -26.32 69.82 -29.84
N ASP A 355 -27.49 70.20 -29.29
CA ASP A 355 -28.66 70.65 -30.10
C ASP A 355 -28.90 72.18 -30.13
N ASP A 356 -27.99 73.02 -29.62
CA ASP A 356 -28.06 74.49 -29.73
C ASP A 356 -27.01 75.05 -30.72
N ASP A 357 -27.29 74.97 -32.03
CA ASP A 357 -26.66 75.84 -33.07
C ASP A 357 -27.56 76.03 -34.30
#